data_AF-A0A3S0D3J5-F1
#
_entry.id   AF-A0A3S0D3J5-F1
#
_cell.length_a   1.000
_cell.length_b   1.000
_cell.length_c   1.000
_cell.angle_alpha   90.00
_cell.angle_beta   90.00
_cell.angle_gamma   90.00
#
_symmetry.space_group_name_H-M   'P 1'
#
loop_
_entity.id
_entity.type
_entity.pdbx_description
1 polymer ?
#
loop_
_entity_poly.entity_id
_entity_poly.type
_entity_poly.pdbx_seq_one_letter_code
_entity_poly.pdbx_strand_id
1 'polypeptide(L)'
;MDIEVSSIYHILNQIPAIYKEEMLIEQEELVNLLMDSGQIRIDTNYYCNYVHYTDNHSKINLIFSVDEITKPNLIEASKQRLKNIYISKKKTLTEEKIISIIDNLNKDASKLLLVSEELKFELTRMVVQSAHPIIFKWILLDKVEIFITYSHNIGDVMDMANWKNNGRNSGMQSTDGRNVCVYVSCGGDPFAANNPQQLTVGDGWAAAARLQIIAGQELVLITMLIRPVKTTLISPLRIS
;
A
#
# COMPACT_ATOMS: atom_id res chain seq x y z
N MET A 1 34.53 -4.54 25.43
CA MET A 1 34.51 -3.65 24.25
C MET A 1 33.26 -4.03 23.53
N ASP A 2 32.20 -3.29 23.85
CA ASP A 2 30.83 -3.62 23.50
C ASP A 2 30.65 -3.50 22.00
N ILE A 3 30.05 -4.52 21.39
CA ILE A 3 29.58 -4.44 20.02
C ILE A 3 28.38 -3.48 20.08
N GLU A 4 28.61 -2.24 19.69
CA GLU A 4 27.56 -1.27 19.47
C GLU A 4 26.68 -1.83 18.33
N VAL A 5 25.60 -2.52 18.69
CA VAL A 5 24.52 -2.82 17.76
C VAL A 5 23.83 -1.50 17.51
N SER A 6 24.35 -0.69 16.58
CA SER A 6 23.67 0.52 16.14
C SER A 6 22.30 0.09 15.62
N SER A 7 21.24 0.48 16.33
CA SER A 7 19.89 0.36 15.81
C SER A 7 19.80 1.21 14.54
N ILE A 8 19.97 0.59 13.37
CA ILE A 8 19.98 1.26 12.04
C ILE A 8 18.66 2.02 11.76
N TYR A 9 17.62 1.81 12.57
CA TYR A 9 16.30 2.44 12.43
C TYR A 9 16.12 3.54 13.49
N HIS A 10 16.40 4.77 13.11
CA HIS A 10 16.08 5.96 13.90
C HIS A 10 14.71 6.51 13.50
N ILE A 11 13.65 5.71 13.69
CA ILE A 11 12.28 6.02 13.24
C ILE A 11 11.74 7.33 13.86
N LEU A 12 12.29 7.77 15.01
CA LEU A 12 11.84 8.96 15.73
C LEU A 12 12.94 9.96 16.13
N ASN A 13 14.22 9.63 15.92
CA ASN A 13 15.31 10.51 16.37
C ASN A 13 15.65 11.60 15.35
N GLN A 14 15.23 11.44 14.10
CA GLN A 14 15.55 12.34 13.00
C GLN A 14 14.37 12.43 12.02
N ILE A 15 14.27 13.55 11.33
CA ILE A 15 13.29 13.73 10.25
C ILE A 15 13.57 12.69 9.17
N PRO A 16 12.57 11.93 8.69
CA PRO A 16 12.81 10.93 7.67
C PRO A 16 13.30 11.63 6.41
N ALA A 17 14.27 11.03 5.74
CA ALA A 17 14.78 11.51 4.47
C ALA A 17 13.67 11.55 3.43
N ILE A 18 13.47 12.70 2.78
CA ILE A 18 12.48 12.87 1.72
C ILE A 18 13.15 13.16 0.38
N TYR A 19 14.43 13.55 0.41
CA TYR A 19 15.27 13.74 -0.77
C TYR A 19 16.12 12.50 -1.04
N LYS A 20 16.38 12.25 -2.33
CA LYS A 20 17.12 11.07 -2.78
C LYS A 20 18.53 11.01 -2.20
N GLU A 21 19.16 12.17 -2.08
CA GLU A 21 20.55 12.33 -1.63
C GLU A 21 20.72 11.99 -0.14
N GLU A 22 19.63 11.99 0.61
CA GLU A 22 19.58 11.67 2.04
C GLU A 22 19.27 10.18 2.29
N MET A 23 18.81 9.46 1.27
CA MET A 23 18.45 8.05 1.36
C MET A 23 19.68 7.13 1.23
N LEU A 24 19.67 6.02 1.96
CA LEU A 24 20.59 4.92 1.65
C LEU A 24 20.27 4.37 0.26
N ILE A 25 21.30 3.98 -0.49
CA ILE A 25 21.17 3.50 -1.88
C ILE A 25 20.16 2.35 -1.97
N GLU A 26 20.26 1.38 -1.06
CA GLU A 26 19.39 0.21 -1.03
C GLU A 26 17.93 0.56 -0.71
N GLN A 27 17.69 1.64 0.05
CA GLN A 27 16.35 2.11 0.36
C GLN A 27 15.76 2.86 -0.83
N GLU A 28 16.54 3.72 -1.49
CA GLU A 28 16.08 4.40 -2.71
C GLU A 28 15.79 3.40 -3.85
N GLU A 29 16.57 2.32 -3.97
CA GLU A 29 16.27 1.23 -4.90
C GLU A 29 14.89 0.60 -4.60
N LEU A 30 14.57 0.38 -3.32
CA LEU A 30 13.25 -0.13 -2.92
C LEU A 30 12.13 0.87 -3.21
N VAL A 31 12.37 2.17 -3.03
CA VAL A 31 11.42 3.22 -3.40
C VAL A 31 11.10 3.14 -4.88
N ASN A 32 12.11 3.07 -5.75
CA ASN A 32 11.92 2.95 -7.20
C ASN A 32 11.14 1.68 -7.55
N LEU A 33 11.48 0.54 -6.96
CA LEU A 33 10.76 -0.71 -7.18
C LEU A 33 9.28 -0.62 -6.77
N LEU A 34 8.97 0.03 -5.65
CA LEU A 34 7.60 0.24 -5.20
C LEU A 34 6.84 1.19 -6.14
N MET A 35 7.48 2.28 -6.57
CA MET A 35 6.89 3.23 -7.52
C MET A 35 6.58 2.60 -8.87
N ASP A 36 7.42 1.66 -9.34
CA ASP A 36 7.22 0.94 -10.59
C ASP A 36 6.22 -0.22 -10.49
N SER A 37 5.91 -0.67 -9.28
CA SER A 37 5.07 -1.86 -9.05
C SER A 37 3.56 -1.63 -9.19
N GLY A 38 3.09 -0.38 -9.07
CA GLY A 38 1.66 -0.06 -8.98
C GLY A 38 1.01 -0.40 -7.62
N GLN A 39 1.80 -0.73 -6.60
CA GLN A 39 1.31 -1.11 -5.27
C GLN A 39 0.97 0.09 -4.37
N ILE A 40 1.51 1.27 -4.66
CA ILE A 40 1.32 2.50 -3.85
C ILE A 40 0.00 3.20 -4.20
N ARG A 41 -0.83 3.42 -3.18
CA ARG A 41 -2.11 4.12 -3.24
C ARG A 41 -2.08 5.25 -2.21
N ILE A 42 -2.31 6.48 -2.66
CA ILE A 42 -2.19 7.69 -1.86
C ILE A 42 -3.49 8.48 -1.97
N ASP A 43 -4.00 8.90 -0.82
CA ASP A 43 -5.12 9.83 -0.69
C ASP A 43 -4.77 10.92 0.33
N THR A 44 -4.53 12.14 -0.15
CA THR A 44 -4.18 13.29 0.70
C THR A 44 -5.39 14.13 1.10
N ASN A 45 -6.61 13.61 0.95
CA ASN A 45 -7.91 14.30 0.96
C ASN A 45 -8.13 15.26 -0.23
N TYR A 46 -7.06 15.79 -0.82
CA TYR A 46 -7.10 16.67 -1.98
C TYR A 46 -6.69 15.96 -3.26
N TYR A 47 -5.65 15.13 -3.17
CA TYR A 47 -5.09 14.38 -4.29
C TYR A 47 -5.25 12.89 -4.07
N CYS A 48 -5.52 12.16 -5.15
CA CYS A 48 -5.69 10.71 -5.11
C CYS A 48 -5.08 10.07 -6.35
N ASN A 49 -4.43 8.91 -6.20
CA ASN A 49 -3.80 8.18 -7.31
C ASN A 49 -4.43 6.80 -7.57
N TYR A 50 -5.66 6.54 -7.10
CA TYR A 50 -6.34 5.27 -7.32
C TYR A 50 -7.83 5.44 -7.58
N VAL A 51 -8.44 4.40 -8.16
CA VAL A 51 -9.86 4.34 -8.50
C VAL A 51 -10.49 3.05 -7.99
N HIS A 52 -11.78 3.14 -7.67
CA HIS A 52 -12.58 1.99 -7.24
C HIS A 52 -13.29 1.34 -8.43
N TYR A 53 -13.26 0.02 -8.45
CA TYR A 53 -14.05 -0.81 -9.34
C TYR A 53 -15.03 -1.64 -8.52
N THR A 54 -16.33 -1.43 -8.74
CA THR A 54 -17.37 -2.19 -8.06
C THR A 54 -18.29 -2.89 -9.06
N ASP A 55 -18.40 -4.21 -8.95
CA ASP A 55 -19.43 -5.03 -9.58
C ASP A 55 -20.33 -5.65 -8.51
N ASN A 56 -21.47 -5.00 -8.28
CA ASN A 56 -22.47 -5.41 -7.29
C ASN A 56 -23.06 -6.80 -7.59
N HIS A 57 -23.20 -7.19 -8.86
CA HIS A 57 -23.76 -8.50 -9.23
C HIS A 57 -22.79 -9.64 -8.92
N SER A 58 -21.49 -9.35 -8.93
CA SER A 58 -20.44 -10.32 -8.62
C SER A 58 -19.90 -10.20 -7.20
N LYS A 59 -20.35 -9.17 -6.46
CA LYS A 59 -19.80 -8.78 -5.15
C LYS A 59 -18.28 -8.65 -5.22
N ILE A 60 -17.81 -7.99 -6.28
CA ILE A 60 -16.40 -7.67 -6.50
C ILE A 60 -16.25 -6.19 -6.21
N ASN A 61 -15.35 -5.86 -5.31
CA ASN A 61 -14.83 -4.51 -5.15
C ASN A 61 -13.31 -4.60 -5.30
N LEU A 62 -12.70 -3.70 -6.05
CA LEU A 62 -11.26 -3.67 -6.29
C LEU A 62 -10.79 -2.24 -6.36
N ILE A 63 -9.55 -2.02 -5.94
CA ILE A 63 -8.88 -0.73 -6.06
C ILE A 63 -7.70 -0.89 -7.00
N PHE A 64 -7.63 -0.02 -8.00
CA PHE A 64 -6.53 0.06 -8.93
C PHE A 64 -5.83 1.40 -8.75
N SER A 65 -4.50 1.38 -8.61
CA SER A 65 -3.73 2.60 -8.83
C SER A 65 -3.94 3.08 -10.27
N VAL A 66 -3.84 4.39 -10.49
CA VAL A 66 -3.89 4.98 -11.83
C VAL A 66 -2.78 4.38 -12.71
N ASP A 67 -1.61 4.11 -12.11
CA ASP A 67 -0.49 3.46 -12.78
C ASP A 67 -0.85 2.04 -13.29
N GLU A 68 -1.57 1.24 -12.50
CA GLU A 68 -2.00 -0.11 -12.89
C GLU A 68 -2.89 -0.16 -14.14
N ILE A 69 -3.61 0.93 -14.45
CA ILE A 69 -4.54 1.00 -15.59
C ILE A 69 -4.03 1.86 -16.75
N THR A 70 -2.96 2.62 -16.55
CA THR A 70 -2.37 3.51 -17.56
C THR A 70 -0.99 3.07 -18.04
N LYS A 71 -0.15 2.48 -17.18
CA LYS A 71 1.23 2.11 -17.55
C LYS A 71 1.25 0.82 -18.38
N PRO A 72 1.92 0.80 -19.55
CA PRO A 72 1.94 -0.37 -20.44
C PRO A 72 2.51 -1.65 -19.80
N ASN A 73 3.49 -1.51 -18.90
CA ASN A 73 4.12 -2.64 -18.20
C ASN A 73 3.24 -3.24 -17.08
N LEU A 74 2.18 -2.54 -16.64
CA LEU A 74 1.31 -2.98 -15.54
C LEU A 74 -0.08 -3.42 -16.03
N ILE A 75 -0.59 -2.81 -17.10
CA ILE A 75 -1.99 -2.99 -17.53
C ILE A 75 -2.35 -4.45 -17.83
N GLU A 76 -1.46 -5.23 -18.45
CA GLU A 76 -1.74 -6.63 -18.75
C GLU A 76 -1.79 -7.49 -17.48
N ALA A 77 -0.93 -7.21 -16.49
CA ALA A 77 -0.99 -7.86 -15.19
C ALA A 77 -2.29 -7.50 -14.45
N SER A 78 -2.74 -6.24 -14.54
CA SER A 78 -4.00 -5.76 -13.95
C SER A 78 -5.22 -6.43 -14.58
N LYS A 79 -5.25 -6.55 -15.92
CA LYS A 79 -6.30 -7.30 -16.64
C LYS A 79 -6.33 -8.76 -16.22
N GLN A 80 -5.17 -9.40 -16.08
CA GLN A 80 -5.10 -10.79 -15.63
C GLN A 80 -5.56 -10.94 -14.17
N ARG A 81 -5.21 -9.99 -13.29
CA ARG A 81 -5.71 -9.94 -11.90
C ARG A 81 -7.23 -9.90 -11.88
N LEU A 82 -7.83 -9.02 -12.67
CA LEU A 82 -9.29 -8.89 -12.81
C LEU A 82 -9.92 -10.21 -13.30
N LYS A 83 -9.38 -10.82 -14.37
CA LYS A 83 -9.85 -12.13 -14.87
C LYS A 83 -9.82 -13.21 -13.79
N ASN A 84 -8.71 -13.32 -13.06
CA ASN A 84 -8.54 -14.33 -12.02
C ASN A 84 -9.57 -14.18 -10.90
N ILE A 85 -9.93 -12.95 -10.54
CA ILE A 85 -10.96 -12.67 -9.53
C ILE A 85 -12.34 -13.14 -10.00
N TYR A 86 -12.72 -12.86 -11.25
CA TYR A 86 -13.97 -13.37 -11.82
C TYR A 86 -14.00 -14.90 -11.88
N ILE A 87 -12.89 -15.54 -12.28
CA ILE A 87 -12.76 -17.00 -12.31
C ILE A 87 -12.95 -17.59 -10.90
N SER A 88 -12.37 -16.97 -9.87
CA SER A 88 -12.55 -17.41 -8.48
C SER A 88 -14.01 -17.38 -8.01
N LYS A 89 -14.84 -16.54 -8.62
CA LYS A 89 -16.29 -16.44 -8.39
C LYS A 89 -17.11 -17.31 -9.34
N LYS A 90 -16.46 -18.22 -10.09
CA LYS A 90 -17.06 -19.10 -11.12
C LYS A 90 -17.78 -18.31 -12.22
N LYS A 91 -17.26 -17.12 -12.57
CA LYS A 91 -17.76 -16.28 -13.65
C LYS A 91 -16.68 -16.13 -14.73
N THR A 92 -17.11 -15.97 -15.97
CA THR A 92 -16.23 -15.67 -17.11
C THR A 92 -16.32 -14.20 -17.45
N LEU A 93 -15.18 -13.59 -17.76
CA LEU A 93 -15.09 -12.19 -18.16
C LEU A 93 -14.54 -12.14 -19.59
N THR A 94 -15.30 -11.56 -20.52
CA THR A 94 -14.90 -11.42 -21.93
C THR A 94 -13.91 -10.28 -22.10
N GLU A 95 -13.07 -10.32 -23.15
CA GLU A 95 -12.12 -9.24 -23.43
C GLU A 95 -12.81 -7.89 -23.65
N GLU A 96 -13.94 -7.87 -24.37
CA GLU A 96 -14.74 -6.66 -24.57
C GLU A 96 -15.19 -6.04 -23.25
N LYS A 97 -15.59 -6.89 -22.28
CA LYS A 97 -16.00 -6.42 -20.96
C LYS A 97 -14.82 -5.85 -20.19
N ILE A 98 -13.63 -6.45 -20.32
CA ILE A 98 -12.40 -5.96 -19.68
C ILE A 98 -12.02 -4.59 -20.24
N ILE A 99 -12.03 -4.44 -21.55
CA ILE A 99 -11.76 -3.15 -22.21
C ILE A 99 -12.75 -2.10 -21.68
N SER A 100 -14.05 -2.41 -21.66
CA SER A 100 -15.05 -1.51 -21.12
C SER A 100 -14.83 -1.15 -19.65
N ILE A 101 -14.38 -2.10 -18.82
CA ILE A 101 -14.05 -1.84 -17.41
C ILE A 101 -12.87 -0.87 -17.31
N ILE A 102 -11.78 -1.14 -18.04
CA ILE A 102 -10.58 -0.29 -18.05
C ILE A 102 -10.90 1.11 -18.58
N ASP A 103 -11.72 1.23 -19.62
CA ASP A 103 -12.15 2.53 -20.16
C ASP A 103 -12.94 3.35 -19.14
N ASN A 104 -13.82 2.69 -18.37
CA ASN A 104 -14.56 3.37 -17.29
C ASN A 104 -13.63 3.79 -16.16
N LEU A 105 -12.69 2.93 -15.76
CA LEU A 105 -11.69 3.27 -14.75
C LEU A 105 -10.81 4.45 -15.18
N ASN A 106 -10.42 4.53 -16.45
CA ASN A 106 -9.67 5.66 -16.98
C ASN A 106 -10.50 6.96 -16.99
N LYS A 107 -11.81 6.88 -17.27
CA LYS A 107 -12.72 8.04 -17.14
C LYS A 107 -12.84 8.50 -15.70
N ASP A 108 -12.88 7.58 -14.74
CA ASP A 108 -12.93 7.93 -13.33
C ASP A 108 -11.60 8.52 -12.86
N ALA A 109 -10.47 7.96 -13.32
CA ALA A 109 -9.14 8.51 -13.05
C ALA A 109 -8.98 9.94 -13.58
N SER A 110 -9.57 10.28 -14.73
CA SER A 110 -9.51 11.65 -15.28
C SER A 110 -10.24 12.71 -14.44
N LYS A 111 -11.08 12.30 -13.49
CA LYS A 111 -11.78 13.22 -12.57
C LYS A 111 -10.96 13.50 -11.31
N LEU A 112 -9.91 12.72 -11.05
CA LEU A 112 -9.08 12.86 -9.87
C LEU A 112 -8.11 14.03 -10.04
N LEU A 113 -7.86 14.72 -8.94
CA LEU A 113 -6.65 15.54 -8.81
C LEU A 113 -5.50 14.58 -8.49
N LEU A 114 -4.61 14.37 -9.45
CA LEU A 114 -3.55 13.38 -9.31
C LEU A 114 -2.46 13.86 -8.34
N VAL A 115 -1.94 12.91 -7.56
CA VAL A 115 -0.77 13.11 -6.71
C VAL A 115 0.46 13.33 -7.61
N SER A 116 1.22 14.39 -7.36
CA SER A 116 2.47 14.66 -8.10
C SER A 116 3.49 13.55 -7.90
N GLU A 117 4.36 13.31 -8.88
CA GLU A 117 5.45 12.33 -8.75
C GLU A 117 6.33 12.62 -7.53
N GLU A 118 6.72 13.89 -7.36
CA GLU A 118 7.51 14.35 -6.21
C GLU A 118 6.89 13.89 -4.88
N LEU A 119 5.61 14.19 -4.67
CA LEU A 119 4.90 13.83 -3.45
C LEU A 119 4.79 12.30 -3.27
N LYS A 120 4.59 11.55 -4.36
CA LYS A 120 4.60 10.08 -4.30
C LYS A 120 5.95 9.55 -3.84
N PHE A 121 7.05 10.10 -4.35
CA PHE A 121 8.41 9.71 -3.97
C PHE A 121 8.70 10.06 -2.51
N GLU A 122 8.38 11.28 -2.07
CA GLU A 122 8.60 11.72 -0.69
C GLU A 122 7.86 10.83 0.31
N LEU A 123 6.56 10.56 0.08
CA LEU A 123 5.77 9.66 0.93
C LEU A 123 6.31 8.23 0.91
N THR A 124 6.70 7.71 -0.25
CA THR A 124 7.23 6.35 -0.37
C THR A 124 8.58 6.22 0.34
N ARG A 125 9.46 7.23 0.25
CA ARG A 125 10.72 7.28 0.99
C ARG A 125 10.51 7.23 2.49
N MET A 126 9.53 7.99 3.00
CA MET A 126 9.15 7.91 4.41
C MET A 126 8.74 6.47 4.74
N VAL A 127 7.78 5.88 4.01
CA VAL A 127 7.33 4.50 4.28
C VAL A 127 8.48 3.50 4.26
N VAL A 128 9.41 3.59 3.31
CA VAL A 128 10.55 2.66 3.20
C VAL A 128 11.50 2.74 4.39
N GLN A 129 11.65 3.90 5.02
CA GLN A 129 12.46 4.07 6.22
C GLN A 129 11.83 3.46 7.48
N SER A 130 10.52 3.19 7.46
CA SER A 130 9.77 2.68 8.63
C SER A 130 10.04 1.21 8.96
N ALA A 131 10.71 0.45 8.08
CA ALA A 131 10.90 -0.98 8.24
C ALA A 131 12.19 -1.51 7.59
N HIS A 132 12.59 -2.73 7.95
CA HIS A 132 13.79 -3.35 7.38
C HIS A 132 13.62 -3.63 5.88
N PRO A 133 14.63 -3.37 5.00
CA PRO A 133 14.56 -3.58 3.55
C PRO A 133 13.96 -4.92 3.09
N ILE A 134 14.22 -5.99 3.87
CA ILE A 134 13.70 -7.34 3.60
C ILE A 134 12.16 -7.41 3.60
N ILE A 135 11.51 -6.57 4.41
CA ILE A 135 10.04 -6.48 4.49
C ILE A 135 9.48 -5.97 3.18
N PHE A 136 10.08 -4.94 2.58
CA PHE A 136 9.67 -4.41 1.28
C PHE A 136 9.90 -5.40 0.15
N LYS A 137 11.00 -6.18 0.20
CA LYS A 137 11.20 -7.28 -0.77
C LYS A 137 10.07 -8.29 -0.71
N TRP A 138 9.54 -8.60 0.47
CA TRP A 138 8.38 -9.49 0.61
C TRP A 138 7.08 -8.85 0.15
N ILE A 139 6.87 -7.56 0.45
CA ILE A 139 5.71 -6.80 -0.05
C ILE A 139 5.67 -6.79 -1.58
N LEU A 140 6.80 -6.53 -2.23
CA LEU A 140 6.95 -6.58 -3.69
C LEU A 140 6.65 -8.00 -4.22
N LEU A 141 7.22 -9.03 -3.60
CA LEU A 141 7.02 -10.43 -4.00
C LEU A 141 5.56 -10.88 -3.88
N ASP A 142 4.91 -10.50 -2.77
CA ASP A 142 3.55 -10.90 -2.44
C ASP A 142 2.50 -9.96 -3.02
N LYS A 143 2.92 -8.93 -3.76
CA LYS A 143 2.06 -7.92 -4.39
C LYS A 143 1.11 -7.25 -3.39
N VAL A 144 1.58 -6.99 -2.17
CA VAL A 144 0.82 -6.33 -1.10
C VAL A 144 0.59 -4.86 -1.48
N GLU A 145 -0.66 -4.41 -1.44
CA GLU A 145 -1.01 -3.02 -1.74
C GLU A 145 -0.74 -2.14 -0.50
N ILE A 146 -0.15 -0.95 -0.68
CA ILE A 146 0.09 -0.01 0.42
C ILE A 146 -0.75 1.24 0.19
N PHE A 147 -1.64 1.52 1.14
CA PHE A 147 -2.48 2.70 1.18
C PHE A 147 -1.91 3.71 2.17
N ILE A 148 -1.70 4.94 1.73
CA ILE A 148 -1.19 6.06 2.52
C ILE A 148 -2.26 7.16 2.51
N THR A 149 -2.65 7.67 3.67
CA THR A 149 -3.66 8.72 3.75
C THR A 149 -3.39 9.80 4.78
N TYR A 150 -3.76 11.03 4.43
CA TYR A 150 -3.75 12.17 5.34
C TYR A 150 -5.01 12.21 6.21
N SER A 151 -6.05 11.43 5.88
CA SER A 151 -7.25 11.37 6.72
C SER A 151 -6.91 10.86 8.12
N HIS A 152 -7.62 11.37 9.12
CA HIS A 152 -7.59 10.86 10.49
C HIS A 152 -8.36 9.55 10.65
N ASN A 153 -9.16 9.17 9.64
CA ASN A 153 -9.96 7.97 9.65
C ASN A 153 -9.55 7.07 8.49
N ILE A 154 -8.96 5.92 8.84
CA ILE A 154 -8.61 4.91 7.84
C ILE A 154 -9.85 4.29 7.18
N GLY A 155 -11.03 4.39 7.82
CA GLY A 155 -12.31 3.94 7.29
C GLY A 155 -12.70 4.59 5.96
N ASP A 156 -12.16 5.76 5.64
CA ASP A 156 -12.44 6.47 4.39
C ASP A 156 -11.67 5.85 3.21
N VAL A 157 -10.54 5.20 3.48
CA VAL A 157 -9.66 4.55 2.50
C VAL A 157 -9.82 3.03 2.50
N MET A 158 -10.26 2.47 3.63
CA MET A 158 -10.63 1.07 3.72
C MET A 158 -11.88 0.79 2.91
N ASP A 159 -11.76 -0.14 1.97
CA ASP A 159 -12.92 -0.78 1.37
C ASP A 159 -13.60 -1.69 2.41
N MET A 160 -14.44 -1.10 3.27
CA MET A 160 -15.20 -1.81 4.31
C MET A 160 -16.05 -2.96 3.75
N ALA A 161 -16.46 -2.89 2.48
CA ALA A 161 -17.25 -3.93 1.84
C ALA A 161 -16.41 -5.17 1.49
N ASN A 162 -15.17 -5.00 1.02
CA ASN A 162 -14.21 -6.10 0.92
C ASN A 162 -13.78 -6.61 2.30
N TRP A 163 -13.53 -5.68 3.24
CA TRP A 163 -13.11 -6.03 4.59
C TRP A 163 -14.13 -6.92 5.31
N LYS A 164 -15.43 -6.66 5.15
CA LYS A 164 -16.50 -7.50 5.74
C LYS A 164 -16.67 -8.86 5.03
N ASN A 165 -16.28 -8.96 3.76
CA ASN A 165 -16.47 -10.16 2.94
C ASN A 165 -15.26 -11.12 2.99
N ASN A 166 -14.08 -10.63 3.34
CA ASN A 166 -12.92 -11.48 3.58
C ASN A 166 -13.07 -12.12 4.95
N GLY A 167 -13.32 -13.43 4.99
CA GLY A 167 -13.85 -14.14 6.17
C GLY A 167 -12.95 -14.17 7.41
N ARG A 168 -11.76 -13.52 7.40
CA ARG A 168 -10.86 -13.34 8.53
C ARG A 168 -10.10 -12.01 8.40
N ASN A 169 -10.18 -11.18 9.44
CA ASN A 169 -9.48 -9.89 9.54
C ASN A 169 -8.68 -9.86 10.85
N SER A 170 -7.51 -9.22 10.85
CA SER A 170 -6.74 -8.97 12.07
C SER A 170 -6.26 -7.52 12.06
N GLY A 171 -6.80 -6.70 12.95
CA GLY A 171 -6.52 -5.26 12.96
C GLY A 171 -6.98 -4.57 11.67
N MET A 172 -6.12 -3.76 11.05
CA MET A 172 -6.42 -3.05 9.79
C MET A 172 -6.14 -3.89 8.53
N GLN A 173 -5.86 -5.19 8.66
CA GLN A 173 -5.33 -6.02 7.59
C GLN A 173 -6.29 -7.16 7.19
N SER A 174 -6.37 -7.45 5.89
CA SER A 174 -7.11 -8.59 5.34
C SER A 174 -6.26 -9.87 5.44
N THR A 175 -6.76 -10.93 6.09
CA THR A 175 -5.99 -12.16 6.38
C THR A 175 -6.36 -13.36 5.51
N ASP A 176 -7.15 -13.16 4.46
CA ASP A 176 -7.55 -14.24 3.55
C ASP A 176 -6.43 -14.70 2.60
N GLY A 177 -5.26 -14.04 2.66
CA GLY A 177 -4.08 -14.35 1.88
C GLY A 177 -4.24 -14.12 0.36
N ARG A 178 -5.36 -13.54 -0.09
CA ARG A 178 -5.66 -13.35 -1.51
C ARG A 178 -5.77 -11.90 -1.94
N ASN A 179 -5.94 -10.95 -1.01
CA ASN A 179 -5.78 -9.52 -1.25
C ASN A 179 -5.30 -8.89 0.05
N VAL A 180 -3.98 -8.83 0.22
CA VAL A 180 -3.36 -8.31 1.43
C VAL A 180 -2.99 -6.85 1.20
N CYS A 181 -3.47 -5.98 2.08
CA CYS A 181 -3.25 -4.54 2.00
C CYS A 181 -2.68 -4.04 3.34
N VAL A 182 -1.81 -3.05 3.26
CA VAL A 182 -1.27 -2.28 4.39
C VAL A 182 -1.88 -0.89 4.33
N TYR A 183 -2.36 -0.40 5.47
CA TYR A 183 -3.03 0.88 5.58
C TYR A 183 -2.27 1.79 6.54
N VAL A 184 -1.85 2.96 6.05
CA VAL A 184 -1.05 3.94 6.79
C VAL A 184 -1.79 5.27 6.79
N SER A 185 -2.36 5.64 7.92
CA SER A 185 -2.99 6.95 8.12
C SER A 185 -2.08 7.83 8.98
N CYS A 186 -1.76 9.03 8.51
CA CYS A 186 -0.96 9.99 9.28
C CYS A 186 -1.78 11.09 9.94
N GLY A 187 -3.06 11.25 9.57
CA GLY A 187 -3.99 12.19 10.20
C GLY A 187 -3.44 13.63 10.21
N GLY A 188 -3.23 14.20 9.03
CA GLY A 188 -2.55 15.49 8.80
C GLY A 188 -1.52 15.39 7.67
N ASP A 189 -1.14 16.53 7.12
CA ASP A 189 -0.11 16.65 6.09
C ASP A 189 1.30 16.60 6.71
N PRO A 190 2.12 15.58 6.44
CA PRO A 190 3.46 15.46 7.01
C PRO A 190 4.46 16.52 6.52
N PHE A 191 4.15 17.25 5.43
CA PHE A 191 5.03 18.26 4.85
C PHE A 191 4.66 19.69 5.21
N ALA A 192 3.49 19.89 5.83
CA ALA A 192 3.06 21.20 6.28
C ALA A 192 3.83 21.69 7.51
N ALA A 193 3.76 23.00 7.77
CA ALA A 193 4.47 23.61 8.89
C ALA A 193 3.93 23.11 10.23
N ASN A 194 4.84 22.90 11.19
CA ASN A 194 4.47 22.53 12.55
C ASN A 194 3.61 23.62 13.20
N ASN A 195 2.51 23.22 13.85
CA ASN A 195 1.76 24.13 14.70
C ASN A 195 2.50 24.32 16.04
N PRO A 196 2.99 25.53 16.38
CA PRO A 196 3.71 25.76 17.63
C PRO A 196 2.86 25.52 18.89
N GLN A 197 1.54 25.56 18.76
CA GLN A 197 0.58 25.43 19.87
C GLN A 197 0.09 23.99 20.06
N GLN A 198 0.26 23.13 19.05
CA GLN A 198 -0.20 21.74 19.05
C GLN A 198 0.88 20.82 18.46
N LEU A 199 1.99 20.67 19.19
CA LEU A 199 3.17 19.92 18.74
C LEU A 199 2.94 18.40 18.52
N THR A 200 1.82 17.86 19.02
CA THR A 200 1.54 16.41 19.03
C THR A 200 0.38 16.00 18.13
N VAL A 201 -0.37 16.94 17.55
CA VAL A 201 -1.60 16.68 16.78
C VAL A 201 -1.61 17.55 15.53
N GLY A 202 -2.17 17.01 14.43
CA GLY A 202 -2.28 17.73 13.16
C GLY A 202 -1.03 17.60 12.29
N ASP A 203 -0.74 18.64 11.52
CA ASP A 203 0.23 18.63 10.44
C ASP A 203 1.71 18.63 10.87
N GLY A 204 2.59 18.48 9.89
CA GLY A 204 4.04 18.54 10.04
C GLY A 204 4.64 17.33 10.73
N TRP A 205 5.57 17.56 11.64
CA TRP A 205 6.36 16.55 12.32
C TRP A 205 5.50 15.50 13.03
N ALA A 206 4.40 15.92 13.64
CA ALA A 206 3.48 15.01 14.30
C ALA A 206 2.84 14.02 13.30
N ALA A 207 2.43 14.49 12.12
CA ALA A 207 1.91 13.64 11.05
C ALA A 207 3.02 12.74 10.47
N ALA A 208 4.22 13.28 10.23
CA ALA A 208 5.35 12.51 9.75
C ALA A 208 5.75 11.37 10.69
N ALA A 209 5.80 11.65 12.00
CA ALA A 209 6.06 10.64 13.03
C ALA A 209 4.94 9.59 13.10
N ARG A 210 3.67 9.98 12.99
CA ARG A 210 2.55 9.04 12.92
C ARG A 210 2.64 8.13 11.71
N LEU A 211 2.96 8.67 10.53
CA LEU A 211 3.19 7.91 9.32
C LEU A 211 4.25 6.84 9.54
N GLN A 212 5.41 7.24 10.07
CA GLN A 212 6.54 6.34 10.38
C GLN A 212 6.15 5.22 11.34
N ILE A 213 5.53 5.57 12.47
CA ILE A 213 5.14 4.60 13.52
C ILE A 213 4.11 3.61 12.99
N ILE A 214 3.04 4.10 12.35
CA ILE A 214 1.95 3.26 11.86
C ILE A 214 2.45 2.38 10.71
N ALA A 215 3.21 2.94 9.76
CA ALA A 215 3.85 2.14 8.71
C ALA A 215 4.72 1.04 9.32
N GLY A 216 5.60 1.36 10.27
CA GLY A 216 6.47 0.36 10.91
C GLY A 216 5.68 -0.77 11.58
N GLN A 217 4.61 -0.44 12.31
CA GLN A 217 3.74 -1.43 12.95
C GLN A 217 3.04 -2.33 11.93
N GLU A 218 2.39 -1.72 10.93
CA GLU A 218 1.58 -2.45 9.96
C GLU A 218 2.44 -3.30 9.01
N LEU A 219 3.58 -2.77 8.56
CA LEU A 219 4.53 -3.48 7.71
C LEU A 219 5.18 -4.67 8.42
N VAL A 220 5.43 -4.60 9.73
CA VAL A 220 5.92 -5.75 10.49
C VAL A 220 4.82 -6.79 10.65
N LEU A 221 3.61 -6.36 11.04
CA LEU A 221 2.47 -7.25 11.26
C LEU A 221 2.11 -8.05 10.00
N ILE A 222 2.14 -7.44 8.81
CA ILE A 222 1.77 -8.11 7.57
C ILE A 222 2.71 -9.30 7.26
N THR A 223 4.00 -9.17 7.57
CA THR A 223 4.97 -10.25 7.37
C THR A 223 4.73 -11.43 8.29
N MET A 224 4.19 -11.19 9.49
CA MET A 224 3.78 -12.23 10.42
C MET A 224 2.51 -12.94 9.97
N LEU A 225 1.63 -12.29 9.19
CA LEU A 225 0.37 -12.87 8.72
C LEU A 225 0.53 -13.67 7.42
N ILE A 226 1.34 -13.19 6.47
CA ILE A 226 1.47 -13.84 5.16
C ILE A 226 2.29 -15.14 5.27
N ARG A 227 3.32 -15.17 6.13
CA ARG A 227 4.28 -16.28 6.18
C ARG A 227 3.73 -17.60 6.73
N PRO A 228 3.01 -17.64 7.88
CA PRO A 228 2.46 -18.88 8.40
C PRO A 228 1.49 -19.55 7.42
N VAL A 229 0.71 -18.75 6.68
CA VAL A 229 -0.27 -19.21 5.71
C VAL A 229 0.41 -19.93 4.53
N LYS A 230 1.58 -19.47 4.08
CA LYS A 230 2.33 -20.12 2.99
C LYS A 230 3.10 -21.36 3.43
N THR A 231 3.66 -21.39 4.64
CA THR A 231 4.32 -22.60 5.17
C THR A 231 3.34 -23.74 5.47
N THR A 232 2.09 -23.45 5.79
CA THR A 232 1.09 -24.50 6.08
C THR A 232 0.57 -25.21 4.81
N LEU A 233 0.75 -24.60 3.63
CA LEU A 233 0.42 -25.22 2.34
C LEU A 233 1.52 -26.14 1.79
N ILE A 234 2.68 -26.20 2.46
CA ILE A 234 3.73 -27.18 2.20
C ILE A 234 3.64 -28.18 3.35
N SER A 235 2.79 -29.21 3.20
CA SER A 235 2.74 -30.28 4.18
C SER A 235 4.12 -30.93 4.33
N PRO A 236 4.46 -31.47 5.51
CA PRO A 236 5.67 -32.25 5.66
C PRO A 236 5.55 -33.46 4.73
N LEU A 237 6.54 -33.64 3.87
CA LEU A 237 6.85 -34.93 3.29
C LEU A 237 6.80 -35.96 4.42
N ARG A 238 5.74 -36.78 4.42
CA ARG A 238 5.70 -38.03 5.19
C ARG A 238 6.87 -38.86 4.68
N ILE A 239 7.94 -38.88 5.45
CA ILE A 239 8.92 -39.95 5.35
C ILE A 239 8.24 -41.18 5.96
N SER A 240 8.08 -42.18 5.11
CA SER A 240 7.65 -43.55 5.42
C SER A 240 8.46 -44.17 6.54
#